data_AF-A0AAN7B721-F1
#
_entry.id   AF-A0AAN7B721-F1
#
_cell.length_a   1.000
_cell.length_b   1.000
_cell.length_c   1.000
_cell.angle_alpha   90.00
_cell.angle_beta   90.00
_cell.angle_gamma   90.00
#
_symmetry.space_group_name_H-M   'P 1'
#
loop_
_entity.id
_entity.type
_entity.pdbx_description
1 polymer ?
#
loop_
_entity_poly.entity_id
_entity_poly.type
_entity_poly.pdbx_seq_one_letter_code
_entity_poly.pdbx_strand_id
1 'polypeptide(L)'
;MEVAGLVIGTISLATLFESVITSLERIHIGKNFGENYESYALQLEVLKLRLNRWRDAVNKLIEEGGQGSTAVKQANGELAKRHLKLIDDLLQKEQRLSKRYIKPRLSRDIDTADDGASLHDQHWLLRTIRLISQRHQRSKANTTSTTAMSSSTPSSGRKGKDPISKQVSWAMSGEDRFKDLTTRISTHMTDLEQIVPTDEMQGQLVRLKEEDAMEVCTQAEADSKGVEILTLTSQAADPRFAELLKEKTKNTWINNSFTGSAKVNQGDIIAPDYRGPVIPAENKWEKNTAGGNAQLTQGTVYGHNPPFANW
;
A
#
# COMPACT_ATOMS: atom_id res chain seq x y z
N MET A 1 6.40 -20.16 -28.77
CA MET A 1 5.15 -20.00 -29.54
C MET A 1 4.19 -19.24 -28.63
N GLU A 2 3.80 -18.03 -29.07
CA GLU A 2 2.77 -17.08 -28.59
C GLU A 2 2.71 -16.65 -27.11
N VAL A 3 3.40 -15.53 -26.81
CA VAL A 3 3.18 -14.66 -25.63
C VAL A 3 2.18 -13.55 -26.02
N ALA A 4 0.94 -13.93 -26.33
CA ALA A 4 -0.09 -12.98 -26.81
C ALA A 4 -1.41 -13.06 -26.03
N GLY A 5 -1.34 -13.41 -24.73
CA GLY A 5 -2.54 -13.55 -23.89
C GLY A 5 -2.99 -12.30 -23.12
N LEU A 6 -2.24 -11.20 -23.17
CA LEU A 6 -2.58 -9.95 -22.45
C LEU A 6 -2.10 -8.69 -23.19
N VAL A 7 -1.89 -8.74 -24.50
CA VAL A 7 -1.21 -7.63 -25.21
C VAL A 7 -2.18 -6.54 -25.69
N ILE A 8 -3.49 -6.82 -25.82
CA ILE A 8 -4.45 -5.83 -26.36
C ILE A 8 -5.26 -5.11 -25.25
N GLY A 9 -5.17 -5.55 -23.99
CA GLY A 9 -5.89 -4.94 -22.85
C GLY A 9 -5.02 -4.20 -21.81
N THR A 10 -3.72 -4.48 -21.76
CA THR A 10 -2.78 -3.99 -20.72
C THR A 10 -2.61 -2.49 -20.71
N ILE A 11 -2.55 -1.86 -21.89
CA ILE A 11 -2.42 -0.41 -21.99
C ILE A 11 -3.64 0.28 -21.36
N SER A 12 -4.85 -0.28 -21.53
CA SER A 12 -6.07 0.29 -20.95
C SER A 12 -6.21 0.05 -19.44
N LEU A 13 -5.70 -1.08 -18.94
CA LEU A 13 -5.74 -1.40 -17.50
C LEU A 13 -4.69 -0.59 -16.72
N ALA A 14 -3.47 -0.48 -17.27
CA ALA A 14 -2.40 0.31 -16.67
C ALA A 14 -2.75 1.81 -16.62
N THR A 15 -3.37 2.36 -17.67
CA THR A 15 -3.81 3.77 -17.66
C THR A 15 -4.95 4.02 -16.69
N LEU A 16 -5.93 3.11 -16.58
CA LEU A 16 -6.98 3.21 -15.57
C LEU A 16 -6.43 3.12 -14.16
N PHE A 17 -5.49 2.21 -13.93
CA PHE A 17 -4.82 2.10 -12.64
C PHE A 17 -4.11 3.41 -12.25
N GLU A 18 -3.33 3.97 -13.19
CA GLU A 18 -2.62 5.23 -12.98
C GLU A 18 -3.61 6.38 -12.72
N SER A 19 -4.75 6.42 -13.42
CA SER A 19 -5.83 7.38 -13.19
C SER A 19 -6.39 7.30 -11.78
N VAL A 20 -6.66 6.08 -11.29
CA VAL A 20 -7.18 5.85 -9.93
C VAL A 20 -6.17 6.28 -8.87
N ILE A 21 -4.90 5.85 -8.98
CA ILE A 21 -3.85 6.25 -8.03
C ILE A 21 -3.65 7.76 -8.03
N THR A 22 -3.50 8.35 -9.21
CA THR A 22 -3.37 9.81 -9.37
C THR A 22 -4.55 10.55 -8.73
N SER A 23 -5.77 10.00 -8.86
CA SER A 23 -6.97 10.59 -8.27
C SER A 23 -7.00 10.47 -6.74
N LEU A 24 -6.56 9.34 -6.18
CA LEU A 24 -6.42 9.12 -4.73
C LEU A 24 -5.31 9.96 -4.11
N GLU A 25 -4.18 10.13 -4.80
CA GLU A 25 -3.06 10.98 -4.35
C GLU A 25 -3.46 12.44 -4.21
N ARG A 26 -4.42 12.90 -5.02
CA ARG A 26 -4.93 14.29 -5.00
C ARG A 26 -6.00 14.55 -3.95
N ILE A 27 -6.43 13.52 -3.23
CA ILE A 27 -7.37 13.70 -2.12
C ILE A 27 -6.60 14.30 -0.95
N HIS A 28 -6.97 15.52 -0.59
CA HIS A 28 -6.61 16.10 0.69
C HIS A 28 -7.76 15.91 1.68
N ILE A 29 -7.40 15.55 2.91
CA ILE A 29 -8.35 15.53 4.02
C ILE A 29 -8.26 16.91 4.66
N GLY A 30 -9.38 17.64 4.67
CA GLY A 30 -9.39 18.98 5.24
C GLY A 30 -9.19 18.95 6.76
N LYS A 31 -8.58 19.99 7.33
CA LYS A 31 -8.49 20.17 8.80
C LYS A 31 -9.86 20.18 9.50
N ASN A 32 -10.94 20.38 8.73
CA ASN A 32 -12.34 20.32 9.19
C ASN A 32 -12.79 18.91 9.64
N PHE A 33 -11.97 17.87 9.44
CA PHE A 33 -12.19 16.54 10.00
C PHE A 33 -11.82 16.44 11.50
N GLY A 34 -11.34 17.54 12.10
CA GLY A 34 -11.18 17.66 13.54
C GLY A 34 -10.25 16.60 14.14
N GLU A 35 -10.64 16.08 15.29
CA GLU A 35 -9.85 15.10 16.08
C GLU A 35 -9.63 13.77 15.35
N ASN A 36 -10.47 13.44 14.35
CA ASN A 36 -10.38 12.19 13.59
C ASN A 36 -9.51 12.31 12.32
N TYR A 37 -8.91 13.47 12.07
CA TYR A 37 -8.12 13.75 10.87
C TYR A 37 -7.07 12.66 10.60
N GLU A 38 -6.29 12.28 11.62
CA GLU A 38 -5.20 11.31 11.47
C GLU A 38 -5.72 9.92 11.08
N SER A 39 -6.83 9.47 11.69
CA SER A 39 -7.45 8.19 11.35
C SER A 39 -7.94 8.16 9.90
N TYR A 40 -8.59 9.24 9.43
CA TYR A 40 -9.03 9.28 8.03
C TYR A 40 -7.85 9.39 7.06
N ALA A 41 -6.79 10.12 7.42
CA ALA A 41 -5.57 10.19 6.62
C ALA A 41 -4.93 8.82 6.50
N LEU A 42 -4.84 8.10 7.61
CA LEU A 42 -4.27 6.76 7.66
C LEU A 42 -5.14 5.77 6.88
N GLN A 43 -6.46 5.88 6.95
CA GLN A 43 -7.39 5.05 6.17
C GLN A 43 -7.19 5.25 4.66
N LEU A 44 -7.01 6.49 4.21
CA LEU A 44 -6.73 6.79 2.81
C LEU A 44 -5.39 6.20 2.36
N GLU A 45 -4.34 6.30 3.18
CA GLU A 45 -3.04 5.73 2.88
C GLU A 45 -3.06 4.20 2.84
N VAL A 46 -3.83 3.54 3.73
CA VAL A 46 -4.05 2.08 3.67
C VAL A 46 -4.76 1.68 2.37
N LEU A 47 -5.73 2.47 1.92
CA LEU A 47 -6.43 2.21 0.65
C LEU A 47 -5.49 2.32 -0.55
N LYS A 48 -4.61 3.34 -0.57
CA LYS A 48 -3.56 3.49 -1.59
C LYS A 48 -2.59 2.30 -1.56
N LEU A 49 -2.15 1.89 -0.37
CA LEU A 49 -1.29 0.72 -0.18
C LEU A 49 -1.94 -0.54 -0.77
N ARG A 50 -3.21 -0.81 -0.43
CA ARG A 50 -3.95 -1.97 -0.93
C ARG A 50 -4.00 -2.00 -2.46
N LEU A 51 -4.25 -0.85 -3.08
CA LEU A 51 -4.31 -0.73 -4.54
C LEU A 51 -2.93 -0.92 -5.19
N ASN A 52 -1.87 -0.33 -4.64
CA ASN A 52 -0.50 -0.52 -5.11
C ASN A 52 -0.04 -1.99 -4.96
N ARG A 53 -0.39 -2.64 -3.85
CA ARG A 53 -0.13 -4.06 -3.62
C ARG A 53 -0.81 -4.95 -4.65
N TRP A 54 -2.09 -4.69 -4.93
CA TRP A 54 -2.83 -5.40 -5.97
C TRP A 54 -2.15 -5.30 -7.32
N ARG A 55 -1.72 -4.09 -7.70
CA ARG A 55 -1.00 -3.87 -8.96
C ARG A 55 0.31 -4.65 -9.02
N ASP A 56 1.08 -4.67 -7.93
CA ASP A 56 2.35 -5.39 -7.91
C ASP A 56 2.16 -6.90 -8.12
N ALA A 57 1.13 -7.48 -7.47
CA ALA A 57 0.77 -8.87 -7.69
C ALA A 57 0.34 -9.14 -9.15
N VAL A 58 -0.45 -8.25 -9.75
CA VAL A 58 -0.83 -8.35 -11.18
C VAL A 58 0.40 -8.27 -12.08
N ASN A 59 1.31 -7.32 -11.83
CA ASN A 59 2.50 -7.13 -12.67
C ASN A 59 3.40 -8.35 -12.63
N LYS A 60 3.65 -8.88 -11.43
CA LYS A 60 4.48 -10.06 -11.25
C LYS A 60 3.91 -11.28 -12.00
N LEU A 61 2.59 -11.47 -11.94
CA LEU A 61 1.92 -12.53 -12.72
C LEU A 61 2.11 -12.36 -14.24
N ILE A 62 2.08 -11.12 -14.74
CA ILE A 62 2.31 -10.82 -16.16
C ILE A 62 3.74 -11.16 -16.55
N GLU A 63 4.71 -10.79 -15.72
CA GLU A 63 6.15 -11.03 -15.94
C GLU A 63 6.49 -12.52 -15.91
N GLU A 64 5.88 -13.28 -14.99
CA GLU A 64 6.11 -14.72 -14.81
C GLU A 64 5.33 -15.57 -15.84
N GLY A 65 4.56 -14.94 -16.73
CA GLY A 65 3.84 -15.62 -17.81
C GLY A 65 2.70 -16.50 -17.31
N GLY A 66 2.02 -16.08 -16.24
CA GLY A 66 1.12 -16.89 -15.40
C GLY A 66 0.30 -17.95 -16.12
N GLN A 67 0.16 -19.14 -15.54
CA GLN A 67 -0.50 -20.27 -16.20
C GLN A 67 -2.03 -20.10 -16.21
N GLY A 68 -2.65 -20.10 -17.38
CA GLY A 68 -4.11 -20.03 -17.53
C GLY A 68 -4.53 -19.90 -18.99
N SER A 69 -5.69 -20.48 -19.35
CA SER A 69 -6.27 -20.35 -20.69
C SER A 69 -6.46 -18.86 -21.03
N THR A 70 -6.02 -18.46 -22.23
CA THR A 70 -6.07 -17.07 -22.72
C THR A 70 -7.46 -16.44 -22.57
N ALA A 71 -8.52 -17.23 -22.76
CA ALA A 71 -9.91 -16.76 -22.62
C ALA A 71 -10.25 -16.37 -21.16
N VAL A 72 -9.75 -17.13 -20.17
CA VAL A 72 -9.97 -16.85 -18.74
C VAL A 72 -9.22 -15.59 -18.33
N LYS A 73 -7.97 -15.43 -18.79
CA LYS A 73 -7.18 -14.22 -18.54
C LYS A 73 -7.84 -12.97 -19.12
N GLN A 74 -8.40 -13.08 -20.33
CA GLN A 74 -9.09 -11.98 -20.98
C GLN A 74 -10.40 -11.60 -20.24
N ALA A 75 -11.21 -12.59 -19.85
CA ALA A 75 -12.44 -12.36 -19.09
C ALA A 75 -12.14 -11.67 -17.74
N ASN A 76 -11.13 -12.15 -17.01
CA ASN A 76 -10.72 -11.54 -15.75
C ASN A 76 -10.12 -10.14 -15.95
N GLY A 77 -9.39 -9.92 -17.04
CA GLY A 77 -8.88 -8.60 -17.42
C GLY A 77 -9.99 -7.56 -17.65
N GLU A 78 -11.08 -7.94 -18.33
CA GLU A 78 -12.24 -7.05 -18.55
C GLU A 78 -13.03 -6.81 -17.26
N LEU A 79 -13.19 -7.83 -16.41
CA LEU A 79 -13.78 -7.66 -15.08
C LEU A 79 -12.93 -6.71 -14.22
N ALA A 80 -11.61 -6.88 -14.18
CA ALA A 80 -10.73 -5.99 -13.44
C ALA A 80 -10.81 -4.56 -13.95
N LYS A 81 -10.81 -4.37 -15.28
CA LYS A 81 -11.01 -3.07 -15.91
C LYS A 81 -12.32 -2.41 -15.51
N ARG A 82 -13.42 -3.18 -15.44
CA ARG A 82 -14.72 -2.69 -14.99
C ARG A 82 -14.67 -2.16 -13.55
N HIS A 83 -14.07 -2.90 -12.62
CA HIS A 83 -13.99 -2.46 -11.22
C HIS A 83 -13.06 -1.25 -11.05
N LEU A 84 -11.91 -1.19 -11.74
CA LEU A 84 -11.07 0.00 -11.72
C LEU A 84 -11.80 1.23 -12.29
N LYS A 85 -12.57 1.06 -13.36
CA LYS A 85 -13.41 2.14 -13.91
C LYS A 85 -14.48 2.59 -12.91
N LEU A 86 -15.13 1.67 -12.20
CA LEU A 86 -16.09 2.03 -11.15
C LEU A 86 -15.42 2.85 -10.05
N ILE A 87 -14.21 2.47 -9.62
CA ILE A 87 -13.42 3.25 -8.65
C ILE A 87 -13.11 4.65 -9.19
N ASP A 88 -12.65 4.75 -10.44
CA ASP A 88 -12.36 6.03 -11.09
C ASP A 88 -13.63 6.92 -11.17
N ASP A 89 -14.77 6.35 -11.56
CA ASP A 89 -16.06 7.06 -11.62
C ASP A 89 -16.51 7.57 -10.23
N LEU A 90 -16.27 6.78 -9.16
CA LEU A 90 -16.52 7.21 -7.77
C LEU A 90 -15.68 8.42 -7.40
N LEU A 91 -14.37 8.35 -7.66
CA LEU A 91 -13.42 9.41 -7.36
C LEU A 91 -13.75 10.70 -8.15
N GLN A 92 -14.06 10.57 -9.44
CA GLN A 92 -14.47 11.70 -10.27
C GLN A 92 -15.77 12.32 -9.79
N LYS A 93 -16.76 11.51 -9.39
CA LYS A 93 -18.02 12.00 -8.82
C LYS A 93 -17.76 12.81 -7.56
N GLU A 94 -16.96 12.29 -6.64
CA GLU A 94 -16.63 12.96 -5.39
C GLU A 94 -15.83 14.25 -5.61
N GLN A 95 -14.89 14.25 -6.57
CA GLN A 95 -14.15 15.44 -6.98
C GLN A 95 -15.07 16.52 -7.59
N ARG A 96 -16.08 16.14 -8.39
CA ARG A 96 -17.06 17.10 -8.95
C ARG A 96 -17.92 17.70 -7.85
N LEU A 97 -18.27 16.91 -6.84
CA LEU A 97 -19.03 17.37 -5.69
C LEU A 97 -18.19 18.29 -4.79
N SER A 98 -16.92 17.96 -4.51
CA SER A 98 -16.04 18.81 -3.70
C SER A 98 -15.86 20.21 -4.29
N LYS A 99 -15.70 20.33 -5.61
CA LYS A 99 -15.63 21.61 -6.32
C LYS A 99 -16.85 22.51 -6.08
N ARG A 100 -18.02 21.95 -5.79
CA ARG A 100 -19.24 22.71 -5.48
C ARG A 100 -19.25 23.26 -4.05
N TYR A 101 -18.41 22.72 -3.16
CA TYR A 101 -18.36 23.08 -1.73
C TYR A 101 -17.12 23.90 -1.34
N ILE A 102 -16.08 23.94 -2.19
CA ILE A 102 -14.91 24.79 -1.95
C ILE A 102 -15.32 26.26 -2.15
N LYS A 103 -15.60 26.94 -1.03
CA LYS A 103 -15.68 28.41 -1.00
C LYS A 103 -14.29 28.98 -1.36
N PRO A 104 -14.17 30.13 -2.05
CA PRO A 104 -12.89 30.71 -2.48
C PRO A 104 -11.85 30.97 -1.36
N ARG A 105 -12.26 30.92 -0.09
CA ARG A 105 -11.35 30.99 1.07
C ARG A 105 -10.64 29.66 1.36
N LEU A 106 -11.30 28.50 1.16
CA LEU A 106 -10.71 27.17 1.41
C LEU A 106 -9.63 26.81 0.37
N SER A 107 -9.73 27.31 -0.86
CA SER A 107 -8.74 27.05 -1.91
C SER A 107 -7.34 27.53 -1.54
N ARG A 108 -7.21 28.62 -0.77
CA ARG A 108 -5.91 29.14 -0.31
C ARG A 108 -5.27 28.27 0.78
N ASP A 109 -6.10 27.60 1.59
CA ASP A 109 -5.65 26.70 2.65
C ASP A 109 -5.32 25.29 2.12
N ILE A 110 -5.96 24.86 1.01
CA ILE A 110 -5.65 23.59 0.33
C ILE A 110 -4.30 23.67 -0.40
N ASP A 111 -3.99 24.82 -1.03
CA ASP A 111 -2.71 25.06 -1.71
C ASP A 111 -1.51 25.22 -0.73
N THR A 112 -1.77 25.39 0.57
CA THR A 112 -0.74 25.60 1.61
C THR A 112 -0.60 24.44 2.60
N ALA A 113 -1.45 23.41 2.51
CA ALA A 113 -1.49 22.33 3.50
C ALA A 113 -0.45 21.23 3.32
N ASP A 114 0.20 21.08 2.15
CA ASP A 114 1.04 19.91 1.85
C ASP A 114 2.42 20.19 1.22
N ASP A 115 2.77 21.46 0.96
CA ASP A 115 4.01 21.79 0.22
C ASP A 115 5.28 21.93 1.09
N GLY A 116 5.28 21.50 2.36
CA GLY A 116 6.47 21.71 3.21
C GLY A 116 6.61 20.94 4.52
N ALA A 117 5.65 20.10 4.93
CA ALA A 117 5.90 19.22 6.07
C ALA A 117 6.87 18.12 5.62
N SER A 118 8.08 18.10 6.17
CA SER A 118 9.03 17.03 5.92
C SER A 118 8.36 15.69 6.24
N LEU A 119 8.62 14.62 5.48
CA LEU A 119 8.19 13.26 5.84
C LEU A 119 8.61 12.89 7.28
N HIS A 120 9.61 13.58 7.82
CA HIS A 120 10.08 13.44 9.19
C HIS A 120 9.12 14.01 10.26
N ASP A 121 8.30 15.00 9.91
CA ASP A 121 7.35 15.66 10.82
C ASP A 121 5.98 14.95 10.89
N GLN A 122 5.78 13.94 10.05
CA GLN A 122 4.54 13.15 10.00
C GLN A 122 4.53 12.06 11.07
N HIS A 123 3.36 11.77 11.64
CA HIS A 123 3.17 10.64 12.55
C HIS A 123 3.75 9.36 11.93
N TRP A 124 4.51 8.59 12.72
CA TRP A 124 5.31 7.46 12.22
C TRP A 124 4.48 6.46 11.39
N LEU A 125 3.24 6.16 11.81
CA LEU A 125 2.31 5.30 11.06
C LEU A 125 2.05 5.81 9.64
N LEU A 126 1.72 7.09 9.47
CA LEU A 126 1.45 7.68 8.16
C LEU A 126 2.69 7.60 7.27
N ARG A 127 3.85 7.93 7.85
CA ARG A 127 5.15 7.84 7.17
C ARG A 127 5.44 6.41 6.71
N THR A 128 5.30 5.43 7.59
CA THR A 128 5.58 4.02 7.28
C THR A 128 4.64 3.49 6.19
N ILE A 129 3.33 3.69 6.32
CA ILE A 129 2.37 3.23 5.29
C ILE A 129 2.64 3.90 3.94
N ARG A 130 2.97 5.20 3.93
CA ARG A 130 3.36 5.91 2.70
C ARG A 130 4.62 5.33 2.07
N LEU A 131 5.66 5.05 2.87
CA LEU A 131 6.91 4.48 2.37
C LEU A 131 6.69 3.09 1.76
N ILE A 132 5.92 2.22 2.43
CA ILE A 132 5.56 0.90 1.91
C ILE A 132 4.78 1.06 0.59
N SER A 133 3.76 1.91 0.58
CA SER A 133 2.94 2.19 -0.61
C SER A 133 3.79 2.73 -1.79
N GLN A 134 4.72 3.65 -1.53
CA GLN A 134 5.64 4.19 -2.52
C GLN A 134 6.63 3.14 -3.03
N ARG A 135 7.10 2.23 -2.18
CA ARG A 135 7.96 1.12 -2.60
C ARG A 135 7.23 0.25 -3.62
N HIS A 136 5.99 -0.13 -3.32
CA HIS A 136 5.15 -0.82 -4.29
C HIS A 136 5.05 0.01 -5.57
N GLN A 137 4.67 1.29 -5.48
CA GLN A 137 4.57 2.22 -6.61
C GLN A 137 5.83 2.21 -7.51
N ARG A 138 7.02 2.25 -6.90
CA ARG A 138 8.34 2.36 -7.57
C ARG A 138 8.90 1.05 -8.11
N SER A 139 8.37 -0.11 -7.74
CA SER A 139 8.86 -1.42 -8.22
C SER A 139 8.83 -1.55 -9.77
N LYS A 140 8.17 -0.62 -10.48
CA LYS A 140 8.14 -0.51 -11.95
C LYS A 140 9.10 0.48 -12.60
N ALA A 141 9.69 1.43 -11.87
CA ALA A 141 10.52 2.48 -12.50
C ALA A 141 11.86 1.95 -13.07
N ASN A 142 12.32 0.79 -12.60
CA ASN A 142 13.62 0.23 -12.99
C ASN A 142 13.56 -0.79 -14.14
N THR A 143 12.38 -1.24 -14.57
CA THR A 143 12.25 -2.36 -15.53
C THR A 143 11.93 -1.93 -16.97
N THR A 144 11.57 -0.66 -17.20
CA THR A 144 11.23 -0.14 -18.55
C THR A 144 12.44 0.31 -19.38
N SER A 145 13.67 0.11 -18.91
CA SER A 145 14.89 0.62 -19.58
C SER A 145 15.54 -0.37 -20.57
N THR A 146 15.01 -1.59 -20.74
CA THR A 146 15.71 -2.65 -21.49
C THR A 146 15.04 -3.11 -22.78
N THR A 147 14.22 -2.27 -23.42
CA THR A 147 13.77 -2.54 -24.80
C THR A 147 13.54 -1.26 -25.60
N ALA A 148 14.61 -0.50 -25.81
CA ALA A 148 14.71 0.49 -26.90
C ALA A 148 16.20 0.76 -27.24
N MET A 149 16.89 -0.21 -27.81
CA MET A 149 18.10 0.09 -28.59
C MET A 149 17.69 0.36 -30.03
N SER A 150 17.63 1.63 -30.43
CA SER A 150 17.93 2.09 -31.78
C SER A 150 18.23 3.60 -31.77
N SER A 151 19.52 3.92 -31.82
CA SER A 151 20.13 5.10 -32.47
C SER A 151 19.45 6.48 -32.33
N SER A 152 20.01 7.36 -31.49
CA SER A 152 20.50 8.68 -31.93
C SER A 152 21.27 9.42 -30.83
N THR A 153 22.38 10.01 -31.26
CA THR A 153 23.40 10.81 -30.56
C THR A 153 22.79 12.01 -29.79
N PRO A 154 23.41 12.47 -28.67
CA PRO A 154 22.79 13.47 -27.79
C PRO A 154 22.95 14.88 -28.36
N SER A 155 21.84 15.48 -28.80
CA SER A 155 21.75 16.92 -29.01
C SER A 155 21.19 17.60 -27.77
N SER A 156 22.07 18.40 -27.16
CA SER A 156 21.77 19.49 -26.24
C SER A 156 20.60 20.34 -26.76
N GLY A 157 19.67 20.69 -25.85
CA GLY A 157 18.76 21.82 -26.04
C GLY A 157 17.32 21.48 -26.39
N ARG A 158 16.52 21.12 -25.38
CA ARG A 158 15.10 21.52 -25.33
C ARG A 158 14.64 21.71 -23.89
N LYS A 159 14.74 22.98 -23.44
CA LYS A 159 13.89 23.55 -22.39
C LYS A 159 12.44 23.46 -22.88
N GLY A 160 11.54 23.03 -22.00
CA GLY A 160 10.12 22.88 -22.30
C GLY A 160 9.57 21.55 -21.77
N LYS A 161 9.87 21.21 -20.51
CA LYS A 161 9.00 20.31 -19.75
C LYS A 161 7.77 21.14 -19.44
N ASP A 162 6.75 21.05 -20.28
CA ASP A 162 5.41 21.41 -19.83
C ASP A 162 5.13 20.52 -18.62
N PRO A 163 4.96 21.08 -17.40
CA PRO A 163 4.57 20.27 -16.28
C PRO A 163 3.20 19.72 -16.63
N ILE A 164 3.10 18.39 -16.71
CA ILE A 164 1.83 17.64 -16.72
C ILE A 164 0.88 18.42 -15.82
N SER A 165 -0.12 19.02 -16.46
CA SER A 165 -0.94 20.11 -15.95
C SER A 165 -1.18 20.00 -14.44
N LYS A 166 -0.94 21.09 -13.70
CA LYS A 166 -1.38 21.32 -12.31
C LYS A 166 -2.85 20.92 -12.14
N GLN A 167 -3.11 19.64 -11.92
CA GLN A 167 -4.46 19.15 -11.66
C GLN A 167 -4.73 19.42 -10.19
N VAL A 168 -5.75 20.24 -9.97
CA VAL A 168 -6.14 20.81 -8.68
C VAL A 168 -6.38 19.67 -7.68
N SER A 169 -5.59 19.69 -6.59
CA SER A 169 -5.87 18.87 -5.41
C SER A 169 -7.25 19.23 -4.85
N TRP A 170 -7.96 18.25 -4.31
CA TRP A 170 -9.34 18.46 -3.88
C TRP A 170 -9.58 17.92 -2.49
N ALA A 171 -10.36 18.64 -1.71
CA ALA A 171 -10.69 18.27 -0.35
C ALA A 171 -12.03 17.54 -0.28
N MET A 172 -12.10 16.47 0.50
CA MET A 172 -13.40 15.88 0.84
C MET A 172 -14.13 16.74 1.88
N SER A 173 -15.45 16.85 1.75
CA SER A 173 -16.28 17.54 2.74
C SER A 173 -17.15 16.53 3.49
N GLY A 174 -16.91 16.41 4.80
CA GLY A 174 -17.71 15.61 5.71
C GLY A 174 -17.22 14.17 5.88
N GLU A 175 -17.25 13.71 7.12
CA GLU A 175 -16.83 12.37 7.53
C GLU A 175 -17.66 11.27 6.85
N ASP A 176 -18.98 11.44 6.77
CA ASP A 176 -19.88 10.42 6.21
C ASP A 176 -19.60 10.14 4.73
N ARG A 177 -19.27 11.17 3.96
CA ARG A 177 -18.91 11.03 2.54
C ARG A 177 -17.57 10.33 2.38
N PHE A 178 -16.61 10.62 3.25
CA PHE A 178 -15.32 9.92 3.27
C PHE A 178 -15.50 8.43 3.60
N LYS A 179 -16.32 8.12 4.60
CA LYS A 179 -16.66 6.73 4.97
C LYS A 179 -17.37 6.00 3.83
N ASP A 180 -18.37 6.61 3.18
CA ASP A 180 -19.05 6.00 2.03
C ASP A 180 -18.07 5.73 0.88
N LEU A 181 -17.25 6.73 0.51
CA LEU A 181 -16.28 6.60 -0.57
C LEU A 181 -15.29 5.46 -0.30
N THR A 182 -14.63 5.49 0.86
CA THR A 182 -13.63 4.48 1.23
C THR A 182 -14.23 3.07 1.31
N THR A 183 -15.44 2.92 1.87
CA THR A 183 -16.16 1.64 1.92
C THR A 183 -16.45 1.10 0.52
N ARG A 184 -16.90 1.96 -0.40
CA ARG A 184 -17.24 1.54 -1.76
C ARG A 184 -16.00 1.20 -2.58
N ILE A 185 -14.92 1.96 -2.43
CA ILE A 185 -13.63 1.61 -3.06
C ILE A 185 -13.12 0.28 -2.48
N SER A 186 -13.15 0.10 -1.15
CA SER A 186 -12.75 -1.15 -0.48
C SER A 186 -13.56 -2.36 -0.95
N THR A 187 -14.87 -2.17 -1.21
CA THR A 187 -15.73 -3.20 -1.80
C THR A 187 -15.23 -3.59 -3.20
N HIS A 188 -15.03 -2.62 -4.10
CA HIS A 188 -14.50 -2.92 -5.43
C HIS A 188 -13.07 -3.47 -5.42
N MET A 189 -12.25 -3.08 -4.44
CA MET A 189 -10.93 -3.69 -4.22
C MET A 189 -11.05 -5.16 -3.81
N THR A 190 -12.04 -5.49 -3.00
CA THR A 190 -12.31 -6.89 -2.62
C THR A 190 -12.73 -7.70 -3.84
N ASP A 191 -13.59 -7.14 -4.69
CA ASP A 191 -13.96 -7.78 -5.96
C ASP A 191 -12.74 -7.96 -6.87
N LEU A 192 -11.86 -6.94 -6.98
CA LEU A 192 -10.62 -6.99 -7.76
C LEU A 192 -9.65 -8.07 -7.27
N GLU A 193 -9.55 -8.25 -5.96
CA GLU A 193 -8.76 -9.33 -5.34
C GLU A 193 -9.37 -10.71 -5.57
N GLN A 194 -10.70 -10.81 -5.76
CA GLN A 194 -11.39 -12.07 -6.08
C GLN A 194 -11.40 -12.43 -7.57
N ILE A 195 -11.36 -11.43 -8.46
CA ILE A 195 -11.28 -11.60 -9.92
C ILE A 195 -9.89 -12.13 -10.37
N VAL A 196 -8.97 -12.24 -9.43
CA VAL A 196 -7.59 -12.67 -9.65
C VAL A 196 -7.53 -14.02 -10.38
N PRO A 197 -6.76 -14.15 -11.48
CA PRO A 197 -6.84 -15.31 -12.35
C PRO A 197 -6.22 -16.61 -11.83
N THR A 198 -5.45 -16.59 -10.74
CA THR A 198 -4.65 -17.74 -10.28
C THR A 198 -4.47 -17.80 -8.77
N ASP A 199 -4.38 -19.02 -8.21
CA ASP A 199 -3.97 -19.25 -6.81
C ASP A 199 -2.59 -18.66 -6.49
N GLU A 200 -1.71 -18.62 -7.49
CA GLU A 200 -0.38 -18.03 -7.42
C GLU A 200 -0.43 -16.53 -7.10
N MET A 201 -1.28 -15.76 -7.79
CA MET A 201 -1.41 -14.33 -7.52
C MET A 201 -2.11 -14.09 -6.17
N GLN A 202 -3.04 -14.95 -5.76
CA GLN A 202 -3.63 -14.88 -4.42
C GLN A 202 -2.56 -15.13 -3.33
N GLY A 203 -1.71 -16.14 -3.51
CA GLY A 203 -0.56 -16.40 -2.63
C GLY A 203 0.41 -15.21 -2.58
N GLN A 204 0.68 -14.58 -3.72
CA GLN A 204 1.51 -13.37 -3.78
C GLN A 204 0.86 -12.19 -3.02
N LEU A 205 -0.46 -12.00 -3.13
CA LEU A 205 -1.16 -10.95 -2.39
C LEU A 205 -1.12 -11.16 -0.88
N VAL A 206 -1.32 -12.40 -0.42
CA VAL A 206 -1.20 -12.77 0.99
C VAL A 206 0.22 -12.48 1.49
N ARG A 207 1.23 -12.94 0.74
CA ARG A 207 2.63 -12.71 1.08
C ARG A 207 2.97 -11.21 1.18
N LEU A 208 2.57 -10.39 0.22
CA LEU A 208 2.81 -8.94 0.27
C LEU A 208 2.11 -8.30 1.48
N LYS A 209 0.88 -8.73 1.81
CA LYS A 209 0.15 -8.26 3.00
C LYS A 209 0.91 -8.60 4.29
N GLU A 210 1.45 -9.81 4.39
CA GLU A 210 2.24 -10.26 5.53
C GLU A 210 3.57 -9.50 5.66
N GLU A 211 4.26 -9.28 4.54
CA GLU A 211 5.50 -8.48 4.47
C GLU A 211 5.24 -7.03 4.94
N ASP A 212 4.17 -6.39 4.45
CA ASP A 212 3.79 -5.04 4.85
C ASP A 212 3.45 -4.96 6.35
N ALA A 213 2.67 -5.93 6.85
CA ALA A 213 2.26 -5.95 8.26
C ALA A 213 3.46 -6.19 9.17
N MET A 214 4.40 -7.05 8.75
CA MET A 214 5.66 -7.26 9.45
C MET A 214 6.49 -5.99 9.49
N GLU A 215 6.67 -5.32 8.35
CA GLU A 215 7.45 -4.09 8.27
C GLU A 215 6.92 -2.99 9.20
N VAL A 216 5.59 -2.83 9.26
CA VAL A 216 4.94 -1.91 10.21
C VAL A 216 5.25 -2.30 11.66
N CYS A 217 5.09 -3.57 12.02
CA CYS A 217 5.27 -4.05 13.39
C CYS A 217 6.74 -4.03 13.84
N THR A 218 7.69 -4.03 12.91
CA THR A 218 9.13 -4.00 13.20
C THR A 218 9.75 -2.59 13.20
N GLN A 219 8.96 -1.53 12.99
CA GLN A 219 9.48 -0.17 13.09
C GLN A 219 9.98 0.11 14.51
N ALA A 220 11.06 0.89 14.65
CA ALA A 220 11.62 1.22 15.97
C ALA A 220 10.62 1.98 16.86
N GLU A 221 9.74 2.76 16.24
CA GLU A 221 8.67 3.51 16.89
C GLU A 221 7.38 2.70 17.09
N ALA A 222 7.34 1.43 16.66
CA ALA A 222 6.14 0.61 16.77
C ALA A 222 5.78 0.33 18.22
N ASP A 223 4.59 0.77 18.62
CA ASP A 223 3.99 0.49 19.92
C ASP A 223 2.61 -0.17 19.77
N SER A 224 2.17 -0.88 20.81
CA SER A 224 0.89 -1.61 20.80
C SER A 224 -0.29 -0.69 20.46
N LYS A 225 -0.27 0.55 20.98
CA LYS A 225 -1.34 1.53 20.76
C LYS A 225 -1.38 2.03 19.32
N GLY A 226 -0.24 2.36 18.71
CA GLY A 226 -0.17 2.80 17.32
C GLY A 226 -0.59 1.69 16.36
N VAL A 227 -0.17 0.45 16.60
CA VAL A 227 -0.60 -0.68 15.76
C VAL A 227 -2.09 -0.99 15.97
N GLU A 228 -2.64 -0.81 17.16
CA GLU A 228 -4.10 -0.91 17.40
C GLU A 228 -4.88 0.16 16.62
N ILE A 229 -4.42 1.42 16.63
CA ILE A 229 -5.02 2.50 15.85
C ILE A 229 -5.01 2.17 14.36
N LEU A 230 -3.87 1.68 13.84
CA LEU A 230 -3.77 1.26 12.44
C LEU A 230 -4.69 0.06 12.16
N THR A 231 -4.78 -0.90 13.07
CA THR A 231 -5.66 -2.07 12.95
C THR A 231 -7.12 -1.62 12.80
N LEU A 232 -7.62 -0.79 13.72
CA LEU A 232 -8.97 -0.25 13.68
C LEU A 232 -9.24 0.54 12.39
N THR A 233 -8.30 1.40 12.01
CA THR A 233 -8.41 2.23 10.81
C THR A 233 -8.42 1.38 9.53
N SER A 234 -7.63 0.30 9.51
CA SER A 234 -7.51 -0.59 8.36
C SER A 234 -8.76 -1.43 8.13
N GLN A 235 -9.60 -1.67 9.15
CA GLN A 235 -10.80 -2.52 8.99
C GLN A 235 -11.72 -2.06 7.86
N ALA A 236 -11.87 -0.76 7.65
CA ALA A 236 -12.73 -0.22 6.59
C ALA A 236 -12.06 -0.23 5.21
N ALA A 237 -10.72 -0.10 5.13
CA ALA A 237 -9.98 0.02 3.88
C ALA A 237 -9.40 -1.32 3.36
N ASP A 238 -8.89 -2.15 4.27
CA ASP A 238 -8.27 -3.44 4.02
C ASP A 238 -8.46 -4.38 5.25
N PRO A 239 -9.61 -5.08 5.34
CA PRO A 239 -9.93 -5.96 6.46
C PRO A 239 -8.88 -7.07 6.69
N ARG A 240 -8.31 -7.62 5.61
CA ARG A 240 -7.31 -8.69 5.70
C ARG A 240 -5.99 -8.18 6.25
N PHE A 241 -5.57 -6.98 5.86
CA PHE A 241 -4.41 -6.33 6.45
C PHE A 241 -4.64 -6.03 7.95
N ALA A 242 -5.84 -5.58 8.32
CA ALA A 242 -6.21 -5.39 9.73
C ALA A 242 -6.12 -6.68 10.56
N GLU A 243 -6.58 -7.82 10.01
CA GLU A 243 -6.45 -9.13 10.66
C GLU A 243 -4.98 -9.49 10.94
N LEU A 244 -4.09 -9.29 9.97
CA LEU A 244 -2.66 -9.58 10.12
C LEU A 244 -1.98 -8.67 11.15
N LEU A 245 -2.34 -7.39 11.20
CA LEU A 245 -1.87 -6.48 12.25
C LEU A 245 -2.37 -6.93 13.64
N LYS A 246 -3.62 -7.39 13.73
CA LYS A 246 -4.20 -7.91 14.97
C LYS A 246 -3.48 -9.18 15.45
N GLU A 247 -3.14 -10.09 14.55
CA GLU A 247 -2.38 -11.30 14.89
C GLU A 247 -0.99 -10.96 15.42
N LYS A 248 -0.33 -9.97 14.81
CA LYS A 248 1.01 -9.52 15.20
C LYS A 248 1.03 -8.68 16.50
N THR A 249 -0.09 -8.08 16.90
CA THR A 249 -0.24 -7.29 18.14
C THR A 249 -0.57 -8.10 19.39
N LYS A 250 -0.82 -9.41 19.27
CA LYS A 250 -0.99 -10.29 20.45
C LYS A 250 0.26 -10.34 21.33
N ASN A 251 1.39 -10.06 20.74
CA ASN A 251 2.68 -9.91 21.38
C ASN A 251 2.81 -8.50 22.00
N THR A 252 3.30 -8.41 23.24
CA THR A 252 3.51 -7.13 23.94
C THR A 252 4.98 -6.88 24.27
N TRP A 253 5.45 -5.68 23.98
CA TRP A 253 6.83 -5.23 24.24
C TRP A 253 6.82 -4.00 25.14
N ILE A 254 7.44 -4.10 26.32
CA ILE A 254 7.38 -3.04 27.34
C ILE A 254 8.78 -2.69 27.80
N ASN A 255 9.17 -1.41 27.68
CA ASN A 255 10.44 -0.88 28.19
C ASN A 255 11.68 -1.67 27.71
N ASN A 256 11.65 -2.17 26.47
CA ASN A 256 12.83 -2.80 25.87
C ASN A 256 13.78 -1.72 25.34
N SER A 257 15.08 -1.91 25.49
CA SER A 257 16.12 -0.96 25.11
C SER A 257 17.16 -1.62 24.20
N PHE A 258 17.43 -0.99 23.07
CA PHE A 258 18.36 -1.52 22.08
C PHE A 258 19.41 -0.47 21.73
N THR A 259 20.68 -0.87 21.70
CA THR A 259 21.82 0.04 21.53
C THR A 259 22.87 -0.56 20.59
N GLY A 260 23.68 0.30 19.95
CA GLY A 260 24.73 -0.15 19.01
C GLY A 260 24.14 -0.73 17.72
N SER A 261 24.75 -1.81 17.22
CA SER A 261 24.38 -2.50 15.97
C SER A 261 23.46 -3.71 16.22
N ALA A 262 22.68 -3.67 17.30
CA ALA A 262 21.81 -4.79 17.67
C ALA A 262 20.74 -4.99 16.60
N LYS A 263 20.55 -6.24 16.17
CA LYS A 263 19.53 -6.66 15.21
C LYS A 263 18.36 -7.24 15.99
N VAL A 264 17.24 -6.53 16.01
CA VAL A 264 16.07 -6.94 16.77
C VAL A 264 14.91 -7.21 15.82
N ASN A 265 14.30 -8.39 15.95
CA ASN A 265 13.06 -8.73 15.30
C ASN A 265 11.96 -8.83 16.36
N GLN A 266 10.94 -7.99 16.25
CA GLN A 266 9.75 -8.02 17.09
C GLN A 266 8.56 -8.50 16.26
N GLY A 267 7.97 -9.61 16.69
CA GLY A 267 6.84 -10.26 16.03
C GLY A 267 7.16 -11.68 15.58
N ASP A 268 6.11 -12.39 15.19
CA ASP A 268 6.22 -13.78 14.74
C ASP A 268 6.87 -13.85 13.34
N ILE A 269 7.77 -14.82 13.18
CA ILE A 269 8.52 -15.10 11.94
C ILE A 269 7.99 -16.39 11.34
N ILE A 270 7.64 -16.36 10.07
CA ILE A 270 7.12 -17.52 9.33
C ILE A 270 8.08 -17.79 8.18
N ALA A 271 8.64 -19.00 8.15
CA ALA A 271 9.49 -19.43 7.05
C ALA A 271 8.66 -19.56 5.75
N PRO A 272 9.19 -19.18 4.57
CA PRO A 272 8.44 -19.20 3.31
C PRO A 272 7.86 -20.58 2.93
N ASP A 273 8.52 -21.65 3.36
CA ASP A 273 8.14 -23.05 3.14
C ASP A 273 7.26 -23.63 4.25
N TYR A 274 6.97 -22.87 5.31
CA TYR A 274 6.08 -23.31 6.37
C TYR A 274 4.65 -23.48 5.83
N ARG A 275 4.03 -24.61 6.19
CA ARG A 275 2.64 -24.96 5.80
C ARG A 275 1.80 -25.42 7.00
N GLY A 276 2.35 -25.33 8.22
CA GLY A 276 1.65 -25.70 9.45
C GLY A 276 0.74 -24.58 9.97
N PRO A 277 -0.02 -24.84 11.05
CA PRO A 277 -0.85 -23.82 11.69
C PRO A 277 0.01 -22.76 12.40
N VAL A 278 -0.22 -21.49 12.09
CA VAL A 278 0.34 -20.35 12.84
C VAL A 278 -0.58 -20.08 14.03
N ILE A 279 -0.09 -20.31 15.24
CA ILE A 279 -0.85 -20.11 16.48
C ILE A 279 -0.23 -18.91 17.20
N PRO A 280 -0.65 -17.67 16.89
CA PRO A 280 0.00 -16.49 17.42
C PRO A 280 -0.07 -16.53 18.94
N ALA A 281 1.10 -16.54 19.57
CA ALA A 281 1.25 -16.60 21.01
C ALA A 281 1.09 -15.20 21.60
N GLU A 282 0.51 -15.12 22.79
CA GLU A 282 0.35 -13.87 23.53
C GLU A 282 1.57 -13.64 24.44
N ASN A 283 2.73 -13.51 23.81
CA ASN A 283 3.97 -13.39 24.56
C ASN A 283 4.16 -11.94 25.05
N LYS A 284 4.77 -11.80 26.23
CA LYS A 284 5.15 -10.51 26.81
C LYS A 284 6.66 -10.45 26.99
N TRP A 285 7.28 -9.44 26.40
CA TRP A 285 8.71 -9.15 26.54
C TRP A 285 8.90 -7.79 27.22
N GLU A 286 9.39 -7.84 28.45
CA GLU A 286 9.55 -6.65 29.28
C GLU A 286 11.02 -6.46 29.70
N LYS A 287 11.52 -5.22 29.60
CA LYS A 287 12.86 -4.80 30.09
C LYS A 287 14.02 -5.58 29.48
N ASN A 288 13.90 -5.98 28.22
CA ASN A 288 14.99 -6.60 27.49
C ASN A 288 15.98 -5.53 27.03
N THR A 289 17.27 -5.81 27.20
CA THR A 289 18.34 -4.94 26.72
C THR A 289 19.18 -5.68 25.69
N ALA A 290 19.31 -5.15 24.48
CA ALA A 290 20.23 -5.65 23.46
C ALA A 290 21.27 -4.57 23.10
N GLY A 291 22.52 -4.98 22.94
CA GLY A 291 23.65 -4.07 22.70
C GLY A 291 24.69 -4.67 21.76
N GLY A 292 25.53 -3.82 21.17
CA GLY A 292 26.65 -4.27 20.33
C GLY A 292 26.18 -4.97 19.06
N ASN A 293 26.62 -6.21 18.81
CA ASN A 293 26.23 -7.03 17.66
C ASN A 293 25.17 -8.09 18.03
N ALA A 294 24.41 -7.87 19.10
CA ALA A 294 23.40 -8.82 19.56
C ALA A 294 22.31 -9.02 18.50
N GLN A 295 21.82 -10.25 18.39
CA GLN A 295 20.64 -10.59 17.60
C GLN A 295 19.55 -11.06 18.56
N LEU A 296 18.38 -10.42 18.52
CA LEU A 296 17.27 -10.72 19.40
C LEU A 296 16.01 -10.94 18.58
N THR A 297 15.31 -12.04 18.83
CA THR A 297 13.98 -12.29 18.29
C THR A 297 12.99 -12.36 19.42
N GLN A 298 11.94 -11.55 19.33
CA GLN A 298 10.85 -11.47 20.30
C GLN A 298 9.55 -11.81 19.56
N GLY A 299 9.33 -13.10 19.36
CA GLY A 299 8.19 -13.66 18.63
C GLY A 299 8.27 -15.17 18.54
N THR A 300 7.20 -15.79 18.04
CA THR A 300 7.21 -17.21 17.68
C THR A 300 7.82 -17.39 16.29
N VAL A 301 8.64 -18.42 16.12
CA VAL A 301 9.27 -18.76 14.84
C VAL A 301 8.64 -20.06 14.31
N TYR A 302 8.11 -20.01 13.09
CA TYR A 302 7.46 -21.14 12.43
C TYR A 302 8.28 -21.59 11.21
N GLY A 303 8.71 -22.86 11.18
CA GLY A 303 9.44 -23.47 10.07
C GLY A 303 10.89 -23.83 10.39
N HIS A 304 11.57 -24.42 9.41
CA HIS A 304 12.98 -24.81 9.53
C HIS A 304 13.86 -23.75 8.86
N ASN A 305 15.00 -23.42 9.46
CA ASN A 305 15.92 -22.41 8.96
C ASN A 305 15.28 -21.00 8.84
N PRO A 306 14.86 -20.40 9.98
CA PRO A 306 14.41 -19.02 9.98
C PRO A 306 15.43 -18.11 9.28
N PRO A 307 15.00 -16.99 8.67
CA PRO A 307 15.81 -16.15 7.76
C PRO A 307 17.13 -15.61 8.35
N PHE A 308 17.50 -15.94 9.58
CA PHE A 308 18.76 -15.62 10.26
C PHE A 308 20.02 -16.12 9.57
N ALA A 309 19.94 -17.05 8.60
CA ALA A 309 21.12 -17.57 7.90
C ALA A 309 21.87 -16.51 7.06
N ASN A 310 21.26 -15.35 6.77
CA ASN A 310 21.85 -14.30 5.93
C ASN A 310 21.87 -12.89 6.58
N TRP A 311 21.80 -12.77 7.90
CA TRP A 311 21.81 -11.45 8.58
C TRP A 311 23.22 -10.91 8.80
#